data_AF-A0A060BSD8-F1
#
_entry.id   AF-A0A060BSD8-F1
#
_cell.length_a   1.000
_cell.length_b   1.000
_cell.length_c   1.000
_cell.angle_alpha   90.00
_cell.angle_beta   90.00
_cell.angle_gamma   90.00
#
_symmetry.space_group_name_H-M   'P 1'
#
loop_
_entity.id
_entity.type
_entity.pdbx_description
1 polymer ?
#
loop_
_entity_poly.entity_id
_entity_poly.type
_entity_poly.pdbx_seq_one_letter_code
_entity_poly.pdbx_strand_id
1 'polypeptide(L)'
;LFPVGLITKAGVSSPIVQNGTFRGFYDGWIGGRKFAVDMAGFAVSVQFLLSRPKASMPYKPGFEEDGFLKSLSPFEPSEAELLASNCTRVSINVNFIKFRYYNVNIKMKILL
;
A
#
# COMPACT_ATOMS: atom_id res chain seq x y z
N LEU A 1 2.20 4.45 1.24
CA LEU A 1 2.43 3.04 1.65
C LEU A 1 2.74 2.98 3.14
N PHE A 2 2.37 1.90 3.80
CA PHE A 2 2.66 1.68 5.23
C PHE A 2 2.61 0.18 5.60
N PRO A 3 3.22 -0.22 6.74
CA PRO A 3 3.22 -1.61 7.20
C PRO A 3 1.84 -2.08 7.66
N VAL A 4 1.53 -3.35 7.36
CA VAL A 4 0.34 -4.07 7.80
C VAL A 4 0.77 -5.30 8.58
N GLY A 5 0.24 -5.47 9.79
CA GLY A 5 0.50 -6.64 10.63
C GLY A 5 -0.61 -7.69 10.51
N LEU A 6 -0.35 -8.88 11.03
CA LEU A 6 -1.29 -10.02 11.08
C LEU A 6 -1.71 -10.52 9.69
N ILE A 7 -0.82 -10.40 8.71
CA ILE A 7 -1.04 -10.86 7.33
C ILE A 7 -0.08 -12.02 7.00
N THR A 8 -0.61 -13.02 6.28
CA THR A 8 0.10 -14.24 5.85
C THR A 8 0.85 -14.98 6.97
N LYS A 9 1.75 -15.92 6.62
CA LYS A 9 2.64 -16.60 7.57
C LYS A 9 3.81 -15.71 8.03
N ALA A 10 4.12 -14.62 7.32
CA ALA A 10 5.21 -13.73 7.68
C ALA A 10 4.86 -12.77 8.82
N GLY A 11 3.57 -12.62 9.15
CA GLY A 11 3.09 -11.78 10.25
C GLY A 11 3.11 -10.28 9.97
N VAL A 12 3.86 -9.82 8.97
CA VAL A 12 3.91 -8.41 8.53
C VAL A 12 4.18 -8.32 7.01
N SER A 13 3.49 -7.38 6.34
CA SER A 13 3.83 -6.89 5.01
C SER A 13 4.19 -5.42 5.13
N SER A 14 5.33 -5.01 4.59
CA SER A 14 5.81 -3.64 4.73
C SER A 14 6.75 -3.19 3.61
N PRO A 15 6.75 -1.90 3.26
CA PRO A 15 7.84 -1.28 2.52
C PRO A 15 9.12 -1.33 3.37
N ILE A 16 10.22 -1.75 2.76
CA ILE A 16 11.56 -1.67 3.33
C ILE A 16 12.08 -0.26 3.08
N VAL A 17 12.40 0.45 4.16
CA VAL A 17 12.90 1.83 4.12
C VAL A 17 14.27 1.87 4.78
N GLN A 18 15.25 2.45 4.10
CA GLN A 18 16.59 2.66 4.63
C GLN A 18 16.96 4.13 4.45
N ASN A 19 17.35 4.80 5.54
CA ASN A 19 17.67 6.23 5.54
C ASN A 19 16.56 7.13 4.95
N GLY A 20 15.29 6.75 5.17
CA GLY A 20 14.13 7.46 4.61
C GLY A 20 13.85 7.17 3.13
N THR A 21 14.65 6.34 2.47
CA THR A 21 14.48 5.95 1.08
C THR A 21 13.87 4.56 0.97
N PHE A 22 12.87 4.41 0.09
CA PHE A 22 12.30 3.12 -0.27
C PHE A 22 13.37 2.21 -0.92
N ARG A 23 13.47 0.95 -0.46
CA ARG A 23 14.44 -0.04 -0.96
C ARG A 23 13.79 -1.30 -1.52
N GLY A 24 12.52 -1.55 -1.23
CA GLY A 24 11.83 -2.75 -1.66
C GLY A 24 10.66 -3.08 -0.73
N PHE A 25 10.21 -4.33 -0.80
CA PHE A 25 9.10 -4.81 -0.01
C PHE A 25 9.49 -6.05 0.78
N TYR A 26 9.01 -6.12 2.01
CA TYR A 26 9.00 -7.33 2.82
C TYR A 26 7.57 -7.83 2.85
N ASP A 27 7.30 -8.91 2.13
CA ASP A 27 6.02 -9.59 2.14
C ASP A 27 6.34 -11.07 1.96
N GLY A 28 5.80 -11.94 2.83
CA GLY A 28 6.20 -13.35 2.98
C GLY A 28 6.10 -14.23 1.73
N TRP A 29 5.69 -13.63 0.60
CA TRP A 29 5.54 -14.23 -0.70
C TRP A 29 6.01 -13.26 -1.79
N ILE A 30 7.23 -13.48 -2.31
CA ILE A 30 7.90 -12.52 -3.20
C ILE A 30 7.40 -12.59 -4.65
N GLY A 31 6.85 -13.72 -5.12
CA GLY A 31 5.97 -13.86 -6.31
C GLY A 31 6.33 -13.18 -7.65
N GLY A 32 7.49 -12.52 -7.79
CA GLY A 32 7.80 -11.62 -8.91
C GLY A 32 6.94 -10.34 -8.98
N ARG A 33 6.31 -9.92 -7.88
CA ARG A 33 5.45 -8.72 -7.86
C ARG A 33 6.29 -7.45 -7.87
N LYS A 34 5.85 -6.42 -8.62
CA LYS A 34 6.46 -5.09 -8.59
C LYS A 34 6.06 -4.37 -7.30
N PHE A 35 4.80 -4.52 -6.90
CA PHE A 35 4.26 -4.02 -5.65
C PHE A 35 3.87 -5.20 -4.77
N ALA A 36 4.80 -5.63 -3.91
CA ALA A 36 4.52 -6.67 -2.92
C ALA A 36 3.97 -6.05 -1.64
N VAL A 37 2.70 -5.62 -1.71
CA VAL A 37 1.95 -5.02 -0.61
C VAL A 37 0.60 -5.70 -0.46
N ASP A 38 0.09 -5.72 0.76
CA ASP A 38 -1.29 -6.10 1.06
C ASP A 38 -2.27 -4.97 0.68
N MET A 39 -3.55 -5.31 0.42
CA MET A 39 -4.60 -4.34 0.09
C MET A 39 -4.78 -3.26 1.16
N ALA A 40 -4.57 -3.60 2.44
CA ALA A 40 -4.63 -2.62 3.52
C ALA A 40 -3.38 -1.73 3.63
N GLY A 41 -2.30 -2.02 2.91
CA GLY A 41 -0.99 -1.37 3.05
C GLY A 41 -0.78 -0.11 2.20
N PHE A 42 -1.78 0.27 1.42
CA PHE A 42 -1.72 1.45 0.56
C PHE A 42 -3.00 2.27 0.56
N ALA A 43 -2.84 3.49 0.07
CA ALA A 43 -3.87 4.50 -0.03
C ALA A 43 -3.62 5.28 -1.33
N VAL A 44 -4.67 5.55 -2.10
CA VAL A 44 -4.59 6.34 -3.33
C VAL A 44 -5.47 7.58 -3.18
N SER A 45 -4.93 8.73 -3.55
CA SER A 45 -5.72 9.96 -3.61
C SER A 45 -6.82 9.84 -4.68
N VAL A 46 -8.04 10.27 -4.37
CA VAL A 46 -9.16 10.27 -5.31
C VAL A 46 -8.81 11.03 -6.59
N GLN A 47 -8.18 12.20 -6.46
CA GLN A 47 -7.76 13.01 -7.60
C GLN A 47 -6.73 12.26 -8.48
N PHE A 48 -5.80 11.54 -7.85
CA PHE A 48 -4.78 10.75 -8.54
C PHE A 48 -5.37 9.55 -9.29
N LEU A 49 -6.41 8.93 -8.72
CA LEU A 49 -7.14 7.84 -9.34
C LEU A 49 -7.96 8.35 -10.54
N LEU A 50 -8.68 9.45 -10.38
CA LEU A 50 -9.50 10.05 -11.45
C LEU A 50 -8.67 10.51 -12.64
N SER A 51 -7.41 10.93 -12.44
CA SER A 51 -6.51 11.27 -13.53
C SER A 51 -6.01 10.05 -14.33
N ARG A 52 -6.35 8.83 -13.92
CA ARG A 52 -5.93 7.56 -14.52
C ARG A 52 -7.16 6.71 -14.85
N PRO A 53 -7.93 7.05 -15.90
CA PRO A 53 -9.19 6.39 -16.22
C PRO A 53 -9.03 4.91 -16.62
N LYS A 54 -7.80 4.46 -16.91
CA LYS A 54 -7.47 3.06 -17.20
C LYS A 54 -7.13 2.24 -15.95
N ALA A 55 -7.14 2.86 -14.77
CA ALA A 55 -6.89 2.15 -13.53
C ALA A 55 -7.94 1.06 -13.32
N SER A 56 -7.50 -0.18 -13.10
CA SER A 56 -8.39 -1.30 -12.90
C SER A 56 -7.76 -2.32 -11.96
N MET A 57 -8.59 -3.00 -11.18
CA MET A 57 -8.16 -4.08 -10.30
C MET A 57 -8.42 -5.41 -11.01
N PRO A 58 -7.37 -6.16 -11.43
CA PRO A 58 -7.57 -7.41 -12.14
C PRO A 58 -8.01 -8.51 -11.18
N TYR A 59 -8.90 -9.39 -11.63
CA TYR A 59 -9.28 -10.59 -10.89
C TYR A 59 -8.25 -11.70 -11.11
N LYS A 60 -7.08 -11.55 -10.49
CA LYS A 60 -5.98 -12.51 -10.57
C LYS A 60 -5.47 -12.82 -9.16
N PRO A 61 -5.67 -14.04 -8.63
CA PRO A 61 -5.28 -14.39 -7.27
C PRO A 61 -3.83 -14.04 -6.96
N GLY A 62 -3.63 -13.24 -5.91
CA GLY A 62 -2.32 -12.79 -5.45
C GLY A 62 -1.64 -11.73 -6.31
N PHE A 63 -2.28 -11.23 -7.36
CA PHE A 63 -1.78 -10.15 -8.22
C PHE A 63 -2.78 -9.00 -8.35
N GLU A 64 -3.82 -8.96 -7.52
CA GLU A 64 -4.87 -7.93 -7.61
C GLU A 64 -4.29 -6.56 -7.27
N GLU A 65 -3.57 -6.46 -6.14
CA GLU A 65 -2.93 -5.23 -5.67
C GLU A 65 -1.79 -4.80 -6.59
N ASP A 66 -0.95 -5.76 -6.99
CA ASP A 66 0.17 -5.52 -7.90
C ASP A 66 -0.34 -5.03 -9.27
N GLY A 67 -1.39 -5.65 -9.78
CA GLY A 67 -2.03 -5.25 -11.04
C GLY A 67 -2.70 -3.89 -10.95
N PHE A 68 -3.42 -3.61 -9.86
CA PHE A 68 -4.03 -2.31 -9.61
C PHE A 68 -2.97 -1.20 -9.58
N LEU A 69 -1.91 -1.35 -8.79
CA LEU A 69 -0.86 -0.33 -8.68
C LEU A 69 -0.06 -0.17 -9.99
N LYS A 70 0.15 -1.24 -10.76
CA LYS A 70 0.70 -1.17 -12.12
C LYS A 70 -0.21 -0.42 -13.09
N SER A 71 -1.52 -0.57 -12.96
CA SER A 71 -2.50 0.14 -13.80
C SER A 71 -2.48 1.66 -13.58
N LEU A 72 -1.89 2.13 -12.46
CA LEU A 72 -1.70 3.54 -12.15
C LEU A 72 -0.47 4.17 -12.85
N SER A 73 0.09 3.49 -13.86
CA SER A 73 1.22 3.96 -14.68
C SER A 73 1.11 5.46 -15.05
N PRO A 74 2.21 6.23 -14.97
CA PRO A 74 3.60 5.81 -14.79
C PRO A 74 4.06 5.70 -13.32
N PHE A 75 3.16 5.43 -12.37
CA PHE A 75 3.48 5.33 -10.94
C PHE A 75 4.56 4.29 -10.61
N GLU A 76 5.58 4.72 -9.87
CA GLU A 76 6.65 3.87 -9.33
C GLU A 76 6.60 3.78 -7.79
N PRO A 77 6.98 2.64 -7.18
CA PRO A 77 7.01 2.47 -5.72
C PRO A 77 7.81 3.54 -4.98
N SER A 78 8.88 4.05 -5.59
CA SER A 78 9.76 5.09 -5.02
C SER A 78 9.08 6.46 -4.90
N GLU A 79 8.02 6.72 -5.66
CA GLU A 79 7.25 7.97 -5.62
C GLU A 79 6.21 7.97 -4.50
N ALA A 80 5.99 6.83 -3.85
CA ALA A 80 4.95 6.69 -2.86
C ALA A 80 5.34 7.38 -1.53
N GLU A 81 4.40 8.10 -0.93
CA GLU A 81 4.57 8.63 0.42
C GLU A 81 4.66 7.49 1.44
N LEU A 82 5.73 7.49 2.25
CA LEU A 82 5.98 6.49 3.30
C LEU A 82 5.38 6.97 4.63
N LEU A 83 4.28 6.36 5.04
CA LEU A 83 3.58 6.70 6.27
C LEU A 83 4.08 5.84 7.45
N ALA A 84 3.48 6.02 8.62
CA ALA A 84 3.79 5.29 9.85
C ALA A 84 5.27 5.39 10.30
N SER A 85 5.78 6.62 10.38
CA SER A 85 7.16 6.93 10.77
C SER A 85 8.18 6.21 9.89
N ASN A 86 8.12 6.44 8.57
CA ASN A 86 8.97 5.76 7.58
C ASN A 86 8.84 4.23 7.62
N CYS A 87 7.62 3.73 7.75
CA CYS A 87 7.32 2.30 7.82
C CYS A 87 7.98 1.54 8.99
N THR A 88 8.35 2.23 10.07
CA THR A 88 8.90 1.61 11.29
C THR A 88 7.84 1.22 12.30
N ARG A 89 6.61 1.75 12.18
CA ARG A 89 5.48 1.42 13.05
C ARG A 89 4.44 0.63 12.30
N VAL A 90 4.08 -0.53 12.85
CA VAL A 90 2.95 -1.33 12.36
C VAL A 90 1.68 -0.81 12.98
N SER A 91 0.72 -0.39 12.15
CA SER A 91 -0.62 -0.09 12.64
C SER A 91 -1.37 -1.42 12.77
N ILE A 92 -1.45 -1.94 13.99
CA ILE A 92 -2.10 -3.21 14.34
C ILE A 92 -3.60 -3.26 14.05
N ASN A 93 -4.22 -2.12 13.72
CA ASN A 93 -5.66 -2.01 13.56
C ASN A 93 -6.02 -1.83 12.08
N VAL A 94 -6.06 -2.93 11.32
CA VAL A 94 -6.54 -2.98 9.93
C VAL A 94 -7.97 -2.46 9.77
N ASN A 95 -8.75 -2.37 10.85
CA ASN A 95 -10.10 -1.78 10.81
C ASN A 95 -10.09 -0.27 10.56
N PHE A 96 -8.95 0.40 10.71
CA PHE A 96 -8.81 1.85 10.55
C PHE A 96 -7.57 2.19 9.73
N ILE A 97 -7.77 2.52 8.45
CA ILE A 97 -6.74 3.17 7.66
C ILE A 97 -6.87 4.68 7.86
N LYS A 98 -5.79 5.30 8.33
CA LYS A 98 -5.72 6.75 8.49
C LYS A 98 -5.26 7.37 7.18
N PHE A 99 -6.19 8.02 6.48
CA PHE A 99 -5.88 8.83 5.31
C PHE A 99 -5.60 10.27 5.74
N ARG A 100 -4.61 10.90 5.10
CA ARG A 100 -4.32 12.32 5.27
C ARG A 100 -4.74 13.02 3.98
N TYR A 101 -5.77 13.86 4.05
CA TYR A 101 -6.24 14.67 2.91
C TYR A 101 -6.28 16.13 3.38
N TYR A 102 -5.49 17.02 2.78
CA TYR A 102 -5.48 18.47 3.06
C TYR A 102 -5.76 18.85 4.54
N ASN A 103 -4.79 18.66 5.45
CA ASN A 103 -4.92 18.97 6.89
C ASN A 103 -6.12 18.34 7.66
N VAL A 104 -6.89 17.45 7.03
CA VAL A 104 -7.99 16.72 7.65
C VAL A 104 -7.58 15.25 7.83
N ASN A 105 -7.72 14.77 9.07
CA ASN A 105 -7.53 13.35 9.39
C ASN A 105 -8.82 12.61 9.07
N ILE A 106 -8.83 11.83 7.98
CA ILE A 106 -9.97 10.98 7.64
C ILE A 106 -9.70 9.59 8.20
N LYS A 107 -10.54 9.15 9.13
CA LYS A 107 -10.56 7.75 9.59
C LYS A 107 -11.57 7.00 8.73
N MET A 108 -11.08 6.21 7.78
CA MET A 108 -11.95 5.33 7.01
C MET A 108 -12.02 3.98 7.73
N LYS A 109 -13.23 3.60 8.16
CA LYS A 109 -13.50 2.31 8.77
C LYS A 109 -13.72 1.30 7.64
N ILE A 110 -12.86 0.29 7.54
CA ILE A 110 -13.11 -0.83 6.64
C ILE A 110 -14.14 -1.72 7.33
N LEU A 111 -15.32 -1.85 6.71
CA LEU A 111 -16.33 -2.85 7.11
C LEU A 111 -15.97 -4.13 6.35
N LEU A 112 -15.43 -5.12 7.07
CA LEU A 112 -15.33 -6.50 6.62
C LEU A 112 -16.67 -7.21 6.82
#